data_AF-A0AAU9JVP6-F1
#
_entry.id   AF-A0AAU9JVP6-F1
#
_cell.length_a   1.000
_cell.length_b   1.000
_cell.length_c   1.000
_cell.angle_alpha   90.00
_cell.angle_beta   90.00
_cell.angle_gamma   90.00
#
_symmetry.space_group_name_H-M   'P 1'
#
loop_
_entity.id
_entity.type
_entity.pdbx_description
1 polymer ?
#
loop_
_entity_poly.entity_id
_entity_poly.type
_entity_poly.pdbx_seq_one_letter_code
_entity_poly.pdbx_strand_id
1 'polypeptide(L)'
;MSDKIQEEPTLRKSQSGLLRQSLTTLKSTRSVKSLPTVMKECPLSDPSIGVISENDHRVGLCLCPLCTCGKHKCPGPISIEPYPKSMFNTQYTDNFHKHKPARPAPFKSINNFYSNQLIDFETTSEQFFKPIVTQPVLSLPAYRPNPPPQMGLSGLTSYSSNFPSWGTGGVYYVKQAHIRHTNDSLPLANKTSYTEGFRALDEEELKMAKKANQDLSAFRASVGMKCGSMQAVKESVTKRDFVDWSKKNLMERAPRPVDNILKQHITGDHFVTSARNDFKQYDSSIDHRNLRKRLEREGIITQEFR
;
A
#
# COMPACT_ATOMS: atom_id res chain seq x y z
N MET A 1 61.61 55.22 8.01
CA MET A 1 62.36 54.11 8.63
C MET A 1 61.56 53.62 9.82
N SER A 2 61.52 52.29 10.00
CA SER A 2 60.87 51.54 11.10
C SER A 2 59.42 51.09 10.89
N ASP A 3 59.30 50.01 10.09
CA ASP A 3 58.77 48.66 10.41
C ASP A 3 57.55 48.52 11.35
N LYS A 4 56.41 48.00 10.83
CA LYS A 4 55.86 46.62 11.01
C LYS A 4 55.64 46.22 12.47
N ILE A 5 54.42 45.82 12.87
CA ILE A 5 54.01 44.42 12.97
C ILE A 5 52.47 44.32 12.89
N GLN A 6 51.99 43.46 11.98
CA GLN A 6 50.63 42.93 11.93
C GLN A 6 50.64 41.56 12.62
N GLU A 7 49.67 41.29 13.49
CA GLU A 7 49.41 39.94 14.02
C GLU A 7 48.09 39.40 13.44
N GLU A 8 48.20 38.32 12.66
CA GLU A 8 47.10 37.43 12.28
C GLU A 8 46.88 36.35 13.35
N PRO A 9 45.64 35.91 13.60
CA PRO A 9 45.37 34.68 14.31
C PRO A 9 45.22 33.48 13.35
N THR A 10 45.78 32.38 13.82
CA THR A 10 46.18 31.18 13.11
C THR A 10 45.08 30.12 12.91
N LEU A 11 45.23 29.48 11.75
CA LEU A 11 44.59 28.27 11.26
C LEU A 11 44.79 27.06 12.20
N ARG A 12 43.73 26.32 12.55
CA ARG A 12 43.84 24.90 12.96
C ARG A 12 43.12 24.00 11.96
N LYS A 13 43.93 23.27 11.19
CA LYS A 13 43.56 22.12 10.35
C LYS A 13 43.37 20.89 11.25
N SER A 14 42.27 20.17 11.06
CA SER A 14 42.20 18.74 11.38
C SER A 14 42.04 17.96 10.07
N GLN A 15 43.07 17.19 9.74
CA GLN A 15 43.13 16.25 8.63
C GLN A 15 42.54 14.89 9.04
N SER A 16 41.72 14.32 8.18
CA SER A 16 41.61 12.87 7.89
C SER A 16 40.69 12.77 6.66
N GLY A 17 40.90 11.97 5.63
CA GLY A 17 41.87 10.95 5.27
C GLY A 17 41.45 10.46 3.87
N LEU A 18 42.40 9.96 3.10
CA LEU A 18 42.30 9.71 1.66
C LEU A 18 41.34 8.58 1.24
N LEU A 19 40.82 8.76 0.01
CA LEU A 19 40.57 7.76 -1.05
C LEU A 19 39.78 6.49 -0.71
N ARG A 20 38.58 6.42 -1.29
CA ARG A 20 38.23 5.35 -2.27
C ARG A 20 37.00 5.78 -3.08
N GLN A 21 37.27 6.22 -4.30
CA GLN A 21 36.27 6.27 -5.35
C GLN A 21 36.01 4.82 -5.78
N SER A 22 34.82 4.31 -5.53
CA SER A 22 34.27 3.20 -6.31
C SER A 22 32.91 3.61 -6.84
N LEU A 23 32.83 3.60 -8.16
CA LEU A 23 31.69 3.85 -9.02
C LEU A 23 30.45 3.03 -8.65
N THR A 24 29.32 3.49 -9.21
CA THR A 24 28.00 2.84 -9.32
C THR A 24 27.07 3.09 -8.11
N THR A 25 25.85 3.61 -8.21
CA THR A 25 24.93 3.87 -9.32
C THR A 25 24.10 5.13 -9.01
N LEU A 26 24.04 6.04 -9.99
CA LEU A 26 23.20 7.24 -9.98
C LEU A 26 21.75 6.85 -10.29
N LYS A 27 20.80 7.07 -9.37
CA LYS A 27 19.39 7.28 -9.72
C LYS A 27 19.02 8.74 -9.46
N SER A 28 19.04 9.46 -10.57
CA SER A 28 18.69 10.86 -10.76
C SER A 28 17.25 11.14 -10.34
N THR A 29 17.06 12.01 -9.35
CA THR A 29 15.82 12.78 -9.19
C THR A 29 16.19 14.26 -9.27
N ARG A 30 16.35 14.75 -10.50
CA ARG A 30 16.56 16.15 -10.82
C ARG A 30 15.21 16.88 -10.82
N SER A 31 14.84 17.46 -9.69
CA SER A 31 13.94 18.61 -9.65
C SER A 31 14.77 19.86 -9.96
N VAL A 32 14.91 20.18 -11.25
CA VAL A 32 15.56 21.42 -11.69
C VAL A 32 14.54 22.55 -11.61
N LYS A 33 14.80 23.51 -10.72
CA LYS A 33 14.16 24.84 -10.77
C LYS A 33 14.62 25.50 -12.08
N SER A 34 13.73 25.62 -13.07
CA SER A 34 14.00 26.28 -14.33
C SER A 34 14.09 27.79 -14.14
N LEU A 35 15.23 28.37 -14.53
CA LEU A 35 15.36 29.78 -14.84
C LEU A 35 14.54 30.13 -16.11
N PRO A 36 14.06 31.36 -16.25
CA PRO A 36 13.35 31.81 -17.46
C PRO A 36 14.34 31.96 -18.61
N THR A 37 14.46 30.93 -19.44
CA THR A 37 15.19 31.00 -20.71
C THR A 37 14.35 31.71 -21.76
N VAL A 38 14.92 32.80 -22.29
CA VAL A 38 14.53 33.50 -23.51
C VAL A 38 14.20 32.48 -24.61
N MET A 39 13.04 32.69 -25.25
CA MET A 39 12.45 31.82 -26.27
C MET A 39 13.43 31.50 -27.39
N LYS A 40 14.07 30.33 -27.32
CA LYS A 40 14.61 29.64 -28.49
C LYS A 40 13.63 28.51 -28.78
N GLU A 41 13.24 28.40 -30.04
CA GLU A 41 12.25 27.47 -30.57
C GLU A 41 12.41 26.06 -29.97
N CYS A 42 11.28 25.40 -29.72
CA CYS A 42 11.33 24.05 -29.17
C CYS A 42 12.03 23.14 -30.19
N PRO A 43 12.99 22.29 -29.77
CA PRO A 43 13.63 21.34 -30.67
C PRO A 43 12.62 20.38 -31.33
N LEU A 44 11.43 20.19 -30.74
CA LEU A 44 10.34 19.39 -31.32
C LEU A 44 9.48 20.13 -32.36
N SER A 45 9.75 21.42 -32.62
CA SER A 45 9.02 22.21 -33.62
C SER A 45 9.67 22.17 -35.00
N ASP A 46 10.79 21.46 -35.15
CA ASP A 46 11.45 21.25 -36.43
C ASP A 46 10.63 20.28 -37.31
N PRO A 47 10.15 20.69 -38.50
CA PRO A 47 9.36 19.84 -39.39
C PRO A 47 10.14 18.64 -39.96
N SER A 48 11.46 18.59 -39.78
CA SER A 48 12.28 17.42 -40.13
C SER A 48 12.09 16.25 -39.16
N ILE A 49 11.57 16.50 -37.95
CA ILE A 49 11.23 15.46 -37.00
C ILE A 49 9.90 14.86 -37.44
N GLY A 50 9.94 13.60 -37.88
CA GLY A 50 8.74 12.86 -38.26
C GLY A 50 7.70 12.80 -37.14
N VAL A 51 6.44 12.56 -37.51
CA VAL A 51 5.34 12.42 -36.55
C VAL A 51 5.68 11.29 -35.56
N ILE A 52 5.78 11.62 -34.28
CA ILE A 52 6.04 10.64 -33.22
C ILE A 52 4.80 9.76 -33.08
N SER A 53 4.95 8.44 -33.28
CA SER A 53 3.83 7.52 -33.22
C SER A 53 3.34 7.33 -31.78
N GLU A 54 2.09 6.90 -31.60
CA GLU A 54 1.59 6.54 -30.27
C GLU A 54 2.42 5.40 -29.65
N ASN A 55 2.93 4.49 -30.48
CA ASN A 55 3.75 3.37 -30.01
C ASN A 55 5.06 3.83 -29.36
N ASP A 56 5.70 4.88 -29.89
CA ASP A 56 6.93 5.44 -29.31
C ASP A 56 6.70 6.04 -27.93
N HIS A 57 5.51 6.59 -27.67
CA HIS A 57 5.11 7.04 -26.33
C HIS A 57 4.93 5.86 -25.37
N ARG A 58 4.36 4.75 -25.85
CA ARG A 58 4.15 3.53 -25.03
C ARG A 58 5.45 2.83 -24.66
N VAL A 59 6.42 2.76 -25.59
CA VAL A 59 7.73 2.14 -25.35
C VAL A 59 8.67 3.07 -24.57
N GLY A 60 8.30 4.34 -24.39
CA GLY A 60 9.14 5.34 -23.73
C GLY A 60 10.27 5.88 -24.62
N LEU A 61 10.17 5.68 -25.94
CA LEU A 61 11.09 6.21 -26.97
C LEU A 61 10.67 7.59 -27.50
N CYS A 62 9.58 8.17 -26.98
CA CYS A 62 9.15 9.51 -27.37
C CYS A 62 10.19 10.60 -27.00
N LEU A 63 10.30 11.62 -27.85
CA LEU A 63 11.19 12.77 -27.62
C LEU A 63 10.58 13.83 -26.69
N CYS A 64 9.39 13.59 -26.13
CA CYS A 64 8.69 14.51 -25.26
C CYS A 64 9.51 14.99 -24.03
N PRO A 65 10.38 14.17 -23.39
CA PRO A 65 11.25 14.64 -22.31
C PRO A 65 12.21 15.77 -22.71
N LEU A 66 12.45 15.96 -24.02
CA LEU A 66 13.29 17.02 -24.56
C LEU A 66 12.54 18.34 -24.80
N CYS A 67 11.20 18.37 -24.70
CA CYS A 67 10.47 19.65 -24.79
C CYS A 67 10.70 20.46 -23.50
N THR A 68 11.31 21.62 -23.69
CA THR A 68 11.40 22.71 -22.70
C THR A 68 10.24 23.70 -22.82
N CYS A 69 9.37 23.48 -23.80
CA CYS A 69 8.38 24.41 -24.31
C CYS A 69 7.02 24.41 -23.59
N GLY A 70 6.72 23.35 -22.84
CA GLY A 70 5.43 23.12 -22.18
C GLY A 70 4.22 22.89 -23.10
N LYS A 71 4.33 23.19 -24.42
CA LYS A 71 3.26 23.00 -25.41
C LYS A 71 3.05 21.53 -25.80
N HIS A 72 4.12 20.74 -25.83
CA HIS A 72 4.06 19.31 -26.12
C HIS A 72 3.84 18.53 -24.82
N LYS A 73 2.62 18.04 -24.60
CA LYS A 73 2.30 17.14 -23.48
C LYS A 73 2.48 15.70 -23.92
N CYS A 74 3.36 14.97 -23.23
CA CYS A 74 3.46 13.52 -23.39
C CYS A 74 2.20 12.88 -22.81
N PRO A 75 1.42 12.08 -23.57
CA PRO A 75 0.54 11.09 -22.97
C PRO A 75 1.48 10.11 -22.25
N GLY A 76 1.66 10.30 -20.93
CA GLY A 76 2.57 9.49 -20.14
C GLY A 76 2.30 7.99 -20.32
N PRO A 77 3.21 7.10 -19.88
CA PRO A 77 3.03 5.67 -20.05
C PRO A 77 1.68 5.28 -19.46
N ILE A 78 0.71 5.03 -20.34
CA ILE A 78 -0.60 4.52 -19.97
C ILE A 78 -0.28 3.12 -19.46
N SER A 79 -0.18 2.95 -18.14
CA SER A 79 0.07 1.67 -17.49
C SER A 79 -1.11 0.69 -17.64
N ILE A 80 -2.10 1.07 -18.44
CA ILE A 80 -3.21 0.24 -18.84
C ILE A 80 -2.69 -0.61 -19.99
N GLU A 81 -2.27 -1.83 -19.67
CA GLU A 81 -2.08 -2.88 -20.66
C GLU A 81 -3.28 -2.87 -21.63
N PRO A 82 -3.08 -2.70 -22.94
CA PRO A 82 -4.17 -2.68 -23.91
C PRO A 82 -4.82 -4.06 -24.07
N TYR A 83 -4.18 -5.09 -23.53
CA TYR A 83 -4.77 -6.40 -23.46
C TYR A 83 -5.79 -6.42 -22.32
N PRO A 84 -7.05 -6.80 -22.58
CA PRO A 84 -7.96 -7.13 -21.50
C PRO A 84 -7.25 -8.21 -20.68
N LYS A 85 -6.89 -7.89 -19.43
CA LYS A 85 -6.48 -8.91 -18.46
C LYS A 85 -7.54 -10.00 -18.56
N SER A 86 -7.10 -11.21 -18.93
CA SER A 86 -7.94 -12.38 -19.14
C SER A 86 -9.23 -12.27 -18.33
N MET A 87 -10.38 -12.15 -19.00
CA MET A 87 -11.68 -12.04 -18.31
C MET A 87 -11.98 -13.26 -17.42
N PHE A 88 -11.16 -14.31 -17.54
CA PHE A 88 -11.13 -15.44 -16.63
C PHE A 88 -10.19 -15.13 -15.47
N ASN A 89 -10.70 -14.41 -14.48
CA ASN A 89 -10.18 -14.56 -13.12
C ASN A 89 -10.57 -15.96 -12.62
N THR A 90 -9.60 -16.66 -12.04
CA THR A 90 -9.89 -17.91 -11.34
C THR A 90 -10.53 -17.60 -9.99
N GLN A 91 -11.36 -18.51 -9.45
CA GLN A 91 -11.82 -18.39 -8.08
C GLN A 91 -10.67 -18.24 -7.07
N TYR A 92 -9.49 -18.76 -7.39
CA TYR A 92 -8.30 -18.58 -6.57
C TYR A 92 -7.82 -17.13 -6.56
N THR A 93 -7.69 -16.48 -7.72
CA THR A 93 -7.32 -15.07 -7.79
C THR A 93 -8.36 -14.15 -7.14
N ASP A 94 -9.65 -14.54 -7.20
CA ASP A 94 -10.73 -13.78 -6.58
C ASP A 94 -10.81 -13.95 -5.04
N ASN A 95 -10.29 -15.04 -4.49
CA ASN A 95 -10.32 -15.28 -3.04
C ASN A 95 -8.98 -14.96 -2.35
N PHE A 96 -7.87 -15.01 -3.06
CA PHE A 96 -6.52 -14.86 -2.49
C PHE A 96 -5.82 -13.61 -3.01
N HIS A 97 -6.34 -12.46 -2.62
CA HIS A 97 -5.68 -11.19 -2.85
C HIS A 97 -4.64 -10.96 -1.77
N LYS A 98 -3.54 -10.26 -2.09
CA LYS A 98 -2.62 -9.77 -1.07
C LYS A 98 -3.34 -8.73 -0.20
N HIS A 99 -3.97 -9.17 0.88
CA HIS A 99 -4.52 -8.27 1.88
C HIS A 99 -3.38 -7.48 2.48
N LYS A 100 -3.41 -6.16 2.33
CA LYS A 100 -2.49 -5.31 3.08
C LYS A 100 -2.83 -5.50 4.56
N PRO A 101 -1.86 -5.80 5.43
CA PRO A 101 -2.12 -5.93 6.85
C PRO A 101 -2.80 -4.64 7.34
N ALA A 102 -3.88 -4.79 8.11
CA ALA A 102 -4.58 -3.66 8.69
C ALA A 102 -3.57 -2.82 9.48
N ARG A 103 -3.58 -1.50 9.26
CA ARG A 103 -2.69 -0.62 10.02
C ARG A 103 -3.00 -0.80 11.50
N PRO A 104 -1.99 -0.98 12.37
CA PRO A 104 -2.22 -1.05 13.80
C PRO A 104 -2.95 0.22 14.24
N ALA A 105 -3.98 0.05 15.08
CA ALA A 105 -4.73 1.17 15.61
C ALA A 105 -3.74 2.14 16.31
N PRO A 106 -3.88 3.46 16.11
CA PRO A 106 -2.98 4.41 16.73
C PRO A 106 -3.03 4.25 18.26
N PHE A 107 -1.86 4.08 18.86
CA PHE A 107 -1.71 3.99 20.31
C PHE A 107 -2.19 5.30 20.93
N LYS A 108 -3.34 5.28 21.63
CA LYS A 108 -3.78 6.42 22.43
C LYS A 108 -2.90 6.44 23.68
N SER A 109 -2.09 7.48 23.86
CA SER A 109 -1.31 7.65 25.09
C SER A 109 -2.28 7.84 26.25
N ILE A 110 -2.44 6.81 27.07
CA ILE A 110 -3.22 6.88 28.29
C ILE A 110 -2.36 7.63 29.32
N ASN A 111 -2.85 8.80 29.71
CA ASN A 111 -2.46 9.59 30.88
C ASN A 111 -1.19 10.44 30.78
N ASN A 112 -1.37 11.70 30.37
CA ASN A 112 -0.51 12.78 30.83
C ASN A 112 -1.01 13.25 32.21
N PHE A 113 -0.51 12.65 33.29
CA PHE A 113 -0.69 13.18 34.64
C PHE A 113 0.24 14.39 34.82
N TYR A 114 -0.26 15.59 34.55
CA TYR A 114 0.37 16.82 35.01
C TYR A 114 -0.23 17.19 36.37
N SER A 115 0.60 17.41 37.39
CA SER A 115 0.13 17.89 38.69
C SER A 115 -0.19 19.38 38.57
N ASN A 116 -1.44 19.76 38.84
CA ASN A 116 -1.87 21.16 38.89
C ASN A 116 -1.52 21.86 40.22
N GLN A 117 -0.51 21.38 40.94
CA GLN A 117 -0.11 21.97 42.20
C GLN A 117 0.86 23.12 41.91
N LEU A 118 0.37 24.34 42.07
CA LEU A 118 1.20 25.53 42.14
C LEU A 118 1.94 25.50 43.48
N ILE A 119 3.27 25.53 43.41
CA ILE A 119 4.14 25.66 44.59
C ILE A 119 4.45 27.16 44.70
N ASP A 120 4.07 27.77 45.81
CA ASP A 120 4.41 29.17 46.09
C ASP A 120 5.89 29.27 46.43
N PHE A 121 6.65 29.90 45.53
CA PHE A 121 8.09 30.18 45.72
C PHE A 121 8.33 31.62 46.21
N GLU A 122 7.35 32.24 46.88
CA GLU A 122 7.54 33.56 47.46
C GLU A 122 8.54 33.48 48.62
N THR A 123 9.66 34.18 48.47
CA THR A 123 10.67 34.27 49.53
C THR A 123 10.34 35.47 50.43
N THR A 124 10.64 35.35 51.72
CA THR A 124 10.40 36.43 52.69
C THR A 124 11.11 37.73 52.29
N SER A 125 12.25 37.66 51.60
CA SER A 125 12.94 38.84 51.07
C SER A 125 12.08 39.65 50.10
N GLU A 126 11.31 39.01 49.23
CA GLU A 126 10.44 39.71 48.27
C GLU A 126 9.22 40.34 48.94
N GLN A 127 8.76 39.77 50.05
CA GLN A 127 7.67 40.35 50.83
C GLN A 127 8.10 41.60 51.59
N PHE A 128 9.32 41.62 52.15
CA PHE A 128 9.77 42.71 53.03
C PHE A 128 10.57 43.82 52.35
N PHE A 129 11.19 43.58 51.19
CA PHE A 129 12.02 44.59 50.50
C PHE A 129 11.38 45.08 49.19
N LYS A 130 10.23 45.75 49.30
CA LYS A 130 9.62 46.41 48.14
C LYS A 130 10.26 47.78 47.92
N PRO A 131 10.57 48.16 46.66
CA PRO A 131 11.20 49.45 46.37
C PRO A 131 10.27 50.59 46.78
N ILE A 132 10.75 51.45 47.68
CA ILE A 132 10.01 52.63 48.15
C ILE A 132 10.16 53.71 47.08
N VAL A 133 9.04 54.08 46.47
CA VAL A 133 9.00 55.15 45.47
C VAL A 133 9.08 56.49 46.20
N THR A 134 10.24 57.15 46.11
CA THR A 134 10.42 58.52 46.59
C THR A 134 9.82 59.50 45.59
N GLN A 135 9.15 60.55 46.08
CA GLN A 135 8.59 61.57 45.21
C GLN A 135 9.67 62.56 44.74
N PRO A 136 9.67 62.96 43.46
CA PRO A 136 10.69 63.85 42.91
C PRO A 136 10.49 65.31 43.33
N VAL A 137 11.61 66.03 43.50
CA VAL A 137 11.64 67.47 43.80
C VAL A 137 11.26 68.28 42.56
N LEU A 138 10.34 69.24 42.73
CA LEU A 138 9.71 70.03 41.66
C LEU A 138 10.63 71.16 41.13
N SER A 139 11.00 71.09 39.85
CA SER A 139 11.44 72.24 39.06
C SER A 139 10.37 72.58 38.01
N LEU A 140 10.04 73.87 37.83
CA LEU A 140 8.95 74.32 36.97
C LEU A 140 9.37 74.41 35.49
N PRO A 141 8.81 73.59 34.58
CA PRO A 141 9.05 73.68 33.15
C PRO A 141 7.93 74.47 32.43
N ALA A 142 8.27 75.06 31.28
CA ALA A 142 7.33 75.79 30.43
C ALA A 142 6.14 74.91 30.01
N TYR A 143 4.93 75.42 30.28
CA TYR A 143 3.66 74.70 30.10
C TYR A 143 3.33 74.51 28.62
N ARG A 144 3.42 73.27 28.15
CA ARG A 144 2.71 72.80 26.95
C ARG A 144 1.58 71.87 27.43
N PRO A 145 0.31 72.17 27.11
CA PRO A 145 -0.78 71.29 27.50
C PRO A 145 -0.61 69.94 26.79
N ASN A 146 -0.59 68.87 27.58
CA ASN A 146 -0.54 67.51 27.06
C ASN A 146 -1.81 67.22 26.25
N PRO A 147 -1.72 66.53 25.09
CA PRO A 147 -2.90 66.05 24.40
C PRO A 147 -3.70 65.15 25.34
N PRO A 148 -5.05 65.21 25.31
CA PRO A 148 -5.87 64.38 26.17
C PRO A 148 -5.55 62.90 25.93
N PRO A 149 -5.58 62.06 26.98
CA PRO A 149 -5.28 60.64 26.86
C PRO A 149 -6.25 60.02 25.85
N GLN A 150 -5.71 59.46 24.77
CA GLN A 150 -6.50 58.69 23.82
C GLN A 150 -7.00 57.44 24.55
N MET A 151 -8.26 57.44 24.95
CA MET A 151 -8.93 56.25 25.49
C MET A 151 -9.11 55.26 24.34
N GLY A 152 -8.12 54.39 24.14
CA GLY A 152 -8.24 53.23 23.28
C GLY A 152 -9.28 52.29 23.89
N LEU A 153 -10.43 52.15 23.24
CA LEU A 153 -11.44 51.17 23.64
C LEU A 153 -10.89 49.76 23.37
N SER A 154 -10.28 49.15 24.39
CA SER A 154 -9.81 47.75 24.34
C SER A 154 -10.98 46.79 24.52
N GLY A 155 -11.92 46.82 23.58
CA GLY A 155 -13.05 45.90 23.51
C GLY A 155 -12.68 44.65 22.73
N LEU A 156 -11.84 43.77 23.30
CA LEU A 156 -11.70 42.43 22.76
C LEU A 156 -13.00 41.67 23.06
N THR A 157 -13.68 41.21 22.02
CA THR A 157 -14.87 40.39 22.21
C THR A 157 -14.47 39.05 22.81
N SER A 158 -15.35 38.41 23.58
CA SER A 158 -15.11 37.07 24.12
C SER A 158 -14.75 36.05 23.02
N TYR A 159 -15.22 36.29 21.79
CA TYR A 159 -14.84 35.50 20.63
C TYR A 159 -13.36 35.70 20.27
N SER A 160 -12.87 36.95 20.21
CA SER A 160 -11.46 37.20 19.87
C SER A 160 -10.50 36.74 20.96
N SER A 161 -10.92 36.67 22.23
CA SER A 161 -10.09 36.09 23.29
C SER A 161 -10.03 34.56 23.22
N ASN A 162 -11.12 33.91 22.81
CA ASN A 162 -11.24 32.46 22.83
C ASN A 162 -10.73 31.77 21.56
N PHE A 163 -10.65 32.50 20.44
CA PHE A 163 -10.18 31.97 19.16
C PHE A 163 -8.99 32.78 18.62
N PRO A 164 -7.85 32.83 19.33
CA PRO A 164 -6.65 33.42 18.78
C PRO A 164 -6.24 32.65 17.53
N SER A 165 -5.73 33.35 16.51
CA SER A 165 -5.19 32.70 15.33
C SER A 165 -3.95 31.90 15.73
N TRP A 166 -4.09 30.58 15.84
CA TRP A 166 -3.00 29.65 16.17
C TRP A 166 -1.95 29.50 15.05
N GLY A 167 -2.10 30.27 13.96
CA GLY A 167 -1.30 30.16 12.75
C GLY A 167 -1.57 28.87 11.97
N THR A 168 -1.07 28.81 10.74
CA THR A 168 -0.92 27.53 10.04
C THR A 168 0.14 26.72 10.78
N GLY A 169 -0.30 25.78 11.63
CA GLY A 169 0.59 24.88 12.36
C GLY A 169 1.64 24.31 11.43
N GLY A 170 2.90 24.69 11.67
CA GLY A 170 4.02 24.26 10.83
C GLY A 170 4.11 22.74 10.89
N VAL A 171 3.74 22.06 9.81
CA VAL A 171 3.95 20.62 9.69
C VAL A 171 5.45 20.41 9.49
N TYR A 172 6.17 20.17 10.57
CA TYR A 172 7.57 19.74 10.50
C TYR A 172 7.58 18.28 10.08
N TYR A 173 7.86 18.04 8.81
CA TYR A 173 8.16 16.71 8.32
C TYR A 173 9.51 16.27 8.87
N VAL A 174 9.49 15.55 9.98
CA VAL A 174 10.68 14.82 10.46
C VAL A 174 10.91 13.69 9.47
N LYS A 175 11.83 13.90 8.52
CA LYS A 175 12.35 12.82 7.68
C LYS A 175 13.12 11.88 8.60
N GLN A 176 12.43 10.89 9.16
CA GLN A 176 13.10 9.76 9.77
C GLN A 176 13.95 9.12 8.68
N ALA A 177 15.27 9.10 8.87
CA ALA A 177 16.16 8.35 8.01
C ALA A 177 15.65 6.90 8.03
N HIS A 178 15.11 6.44 6.90
CA HIS A 178 14.59 5.09 6.79
C HIS A 178 15.76 4.14 7.06
N ILE A 179 15.78 3.54 8.25
CA ILE A 179 16.74 2.50 8.59
C ILE A 179 16.53 1.40 7.55
N ARG A 180 17.53 1.13 6.74
CA ARG A 180 17.45 0.03 5.77
C ARG A 180 17.40 -1.26 6.58
N HIS A 181 16.20 -1.82 6.74
CA HIS A 181 15.99 -3.12 7.39
C HIS A 181 16.42 -4.29 6.50
N THR A 182 16.93 -4.03 5.30
CA THR A 182 17.53 -5.03 4.44
C THR A 182 18.97 -5.23 4.86
N ASN A 183 19.24 -6.30 5.62
CA ASN A 183 20.59 -6.84 5.71
C ASN A 183 21.02 -7.19 4.28
N ASP A 184 22.02 -6.47 3.73
CA ASP A 184 22.54 -6.65 2.37
C ASP A 184 23.23 -8.02 2.14
N SER A 185 22.99 -9.00 3.02
CA SER A 185 23.80 -10.21 3.11
C SER A 185 23.00 -11.50 3.29
N LEU A 186 21.72 -11.57 2.93
CA LEU A 186 21.05 -12.87 2.83
C LEU A 186 21.34 -13.48 1.44
N PRO A 187 22.29 -14.42 1.30
CA PRO A 187 22.48 -15.10 0.02
C PRO A 187 21.21 -15.87 -0.30
N LEU A 188 20.68 -15.63 -1.49
CA LEU A 188 19.50 -16.33 -1.97
C LEU A 188 19.89 -17.78 -2.30
N ALA A 189 19.46 -18.73 -1.46
CA ALA A 189 19.73 -20.16 -1.64
C ALA A 189 18.84 -20.75 -2.75
N ASN A 190 19.19 -20.47 -4.00
CA ASN A 190 18.48 -20.98 -5.19
C ASN A 190 18.93 -22.40 -5.56
N LYS A 191 18.85 -23.35 -4.62
CA LYS A 191 19.02 -24.77 -4.94
C LYS A 191 17.65 -25.38 -5.18
N THR A 192 17.45 -25.91 -6.37
CA THR A 192 16.23 -26.66 -6.69
C THR A 192 16.45 -28.13 -6.38
N SER A 193 15.38 -28.86 -6.05
CA SER A 193 15.43 -30.31 -5.90
C SER A 193 15.94 -31.01 -7.15
N TYR A 194 15.72 -30.43 -8.33
CA TYR A 194 16.27 -30.92 -9.59
C TYR A 194 17.80 -30.83 -9.63
N THR A 195 18.37 -29.67 -9.27
CA THR A 195 19.83 -29.50 -9.22
C THR A 195 20.51 -30.38 -8.16
N GLU A 196 19.79 -30.71 -7.07
CA GLU A 196 20.30 -31.63 -6.04
C GLU A 196 20.16 -33.11 -6.46
N GLY A 197 19.08 -33.46 -7.15
CA GLY A 197 18.81 -34.84 -7.58
C GLY A 197 19.56 -35.27 -8.85
N PHE A 198 19.90 -34.33 -9.74
CA PHE A 198 20.53 -34.62 -11.04
C PHE A 198 21.93 -34.01 -11.13
N ARG A 199 22.81 -34.40 -10.21
CA ARG A 199 24.25 -34.09 -10.32
C ARG A 199 24.94 -35.06 -11.28
N ALA A 200 25.94 -34.57 -12.01
CA ALA A 200 26.85 -35.46 -12.73
C ALA A 200 27.55 -36.37 -11.71
N LEU A 201 27.45 -37.68 -11.90
CA LEU A 201 28.16 -38.66 -11.10
C LEU A 201 29.59 -38.75 -11.62
N ASP A 202 30.55 -38.79 -10.71
CA ASP A 202 31.95 -39.05 -11.07
C ASP A 202 32.10 -40.47 -11.63
N GLU A 203 33.10 -40.68 -12.50
CA GLU A 203 33.33 -41.99 -13.14
C GLU A 203 33.49 -43.13 -12.13
N GLU A 204 34.06 -42.85 -10.96
CA GLU A 204 34.23 -43.82 -9.87
C GLU A 204 32.89 -44.21 -9.23
N GLU A 205 32.02 -43.24 -8.96
CA GLU A 205 30.66 -43.48 -8.46
C GLU A 205 29.85 -44.29 -9.49
N LEU A 206 30.04 -44.01 -10.78
CA LEU A 206 29.41 -44.72 -11.89
C LEU A 206 29.86 -46.19 -11.97
N LYS A 207 31.15 -46.45 -11.74
CA LYS A 207 31.71 -47.82 -11.66
C LYS A 207 31.18 -48.57 -10.44
N MET A 208 31.11 -47.92 -9.28
CA MET A 208 30.54 -48.53 -8.06
C MET A 208 29.05 -48.87 -8.22
N ALA A 209 28.25 -47.98 -8.82
CA ALA A 209 26.83 -48.23 -9.07
C ALA A 209 26.60 -49.39 -10.05
N LYS A 210 27.43 -49.51 -11.09
CA LYS A 210 27.39 -50.66 -12.01
C LYS A 210 27.74 -51.96 -11.30
N LYS A 211 28.78 -51.95 -10.46
CA LYS A 211 29.19 -53.12 -9.68
C LYS A 211 28.11 -53.54 -8.68
N ALA A 212 27.52 -52.61 -7.94
CA ALA A 212 26.43 -52.89 -7.00
C ALA A 212 25.21 -53.52 -7.69
N ASN A 213 24.86 -53.07 -8.89
CA ASN A 213 23.79 -53.68 -9.69
C ASN A 213 24.15 -55.10 -10.16
N GLN A 214 25.40 -55.33 -10.55
CA GLN A 214 25.89 -56.67 -10.90
C GLN A 214 25.86 -57.60 -9.68
N ASP A 215 26.33 -57.15 -8.53
CA ASP A 215 26.36 -57.92 -7.28
C ASP A 215 24.93 -58.25 -6.79
N LEU A 216 24.00 -57.29 -6.86
CA LEU A 216 22.58 -57.53 -6.58
C LEU A 216 21.96 -58.53 -7.55
N SER A 217 22.33 -58.48 -8.83
CA SER A 217 21.84 -59.44 -9.83
C SER A 217 22.38 -60.85 -9.57
N ALA A 218 23.66 -60.97 -9.21
CA ALA A 218 24.29 -62.24 -8.85
C ALA A 218 23.70 -62.82 -7.56
N PHE A 219 23.45 -61.98 -6.56
CA PHE A 219 22.77 -62.38 -5.32
C PHE A 219 21.33 -62.85 -5.57
N ARG A 220 20.56 -62.15 -6.40
CA ARG A 220 19.20 -62.60 -6.76
C ARG A 220 19.21 -63.96 -7.47
N ALA A 221 20.22 -64.19 -8.33
CA ALA A 221 20.42 -65.47 -8.99
C ALA A 221 20.77 -66.59 -7.99
N SER A 222 21.62 -66.32 -7.00
CA SER A 222 22.03 -67.32 -6.01
C SER A 222 20.91 -67.69 -5.02
N VAL A 223 20.05 -66.74 -4.66
CA VAL A 223 18.88 -66.97 -3.79
C VAL A 223 17.71 -67.63 -4.54
N GLY A 224 17.84 -67.87 -5.85
CA GLY A 224 16.79 -68.50 -6.65
C GLY A 224 15.55 -67.61 -6.85
N MET A 225 15.64 -66.32 -6.52
CA MET A 225 14.61 -65.35 -6.86
C MET A 225 14.68 -65.06 -8.35
N LYS A 226 14.05 -65.92 -9.15
CA LYS A 226 13.70 -65.63 -10.54
C LYS A 226 12.70 -64.49 -10.51
N CYS A 227 13.19 -63.24 -10.52
CA CYS A 227 12.40 -62.12 -10.97
C CYS A 227 12.06 -62.42 -12.44
N GLY A 228 10.96 -63.14 -12.68
CA GLY A 228 10.36 -63.22 -14.01
C GLY A 228 10.30 -61.80 -14.53
N SER A 229 10.74 -61.58 -15.78
CA SER A 229 10.75 -60.24 -16.36
C SER A 229 9.35 -59.67 -16.15
N MET A 230 9.21 -58.77 -15.17
CA MET A 230 7.96 -58.05 -15.00
C MET A 230 7.79 -57.41 -16.35
N GLN A 231 6.75 -57.83 -17.08
CA GLN A 231 6.41 -57.24 -18.37
C GLN A 231 6.43 -55.75 -18.10
N ALA A 232 7.46 -55.06 -18.63
CA ALA A 232 7.61 -53.64 -18.42
C ALA A 232 6.26 -53.08 -18.83
N VAL A 233 5.56 -52.46 -17.88
CA VAL A 233 4.26 -51.86 -18.15
C VAL A 233 4.58 -50.78 -19.18
N LYS A 234 4.38 -51.10 -20.47
CA LYS A 234 4.75 -50.25 -21.62
C LYS A 234 3.84 -49.02 -21.75
N GLU A 235 3.03 -48.77 -20.73
CA GLU A 235 2.13 -47.63 -20.67
C GLU A 235 2.81 -46.55 -19.84
N SER A 236 3.43 -45.59 -20.54
CA SER A 236 3.84 -44.34 -19.92
C SER A 236 2.59 -43.59 -19.42
N VAL A 237 2.75 -42.85 -18.33
CA VAL A 237 1.71 -41.93 -17.81
C VAL A 237 1.21 -40.99 -18.91
N THR A 238 2.11 -40.57 -19.80
CA THR A 238 1.75 -39.76 -20.97
C THR A 238 0.81 -40.47 -21.94
N LYS A 239 0.98 -41.77 -22.19
CA LYS A 239 0.09 -42.53 -23.07
C LYS A 239 -1.29 -42.76 -22.43
N ARG A 240 -1.33 -42.81 -21.10
CA ARG A 240 -2.57 -42.95 -20.32
C ARG A 240 -3.36 -41.64 -20.24
N ASP A 241 -2.66 -40.51 -20.13
CA ASP A 241 -3.28 -39.20 -19.90
C ASP A 241 -3.58 -38.44 -21.21
N PHE A 242 -2.74 -38.60 -22.23
CA PHE A 242 -2.92 -37.97 -23.55
C PHE A 242 -3.53 -38.94 -24.57
N VAL A 243 -4.68 -39.50 -24.21
CA VAL A 243 -5.51 -40.23 -25.18
C VAL A 243 -6.02 -39.23 -26.22
N ASP A 244 -5.80 -39.51 -27.50
CA ASP A 244 -6.30 -38.67 -28.59
C ASP A 244 -7.83 -38.79 -28.68
N TRP A 245 -8.53 -37.85 -28.03
CA TRP A 245 -9.99 -37.77 -28.01
C TRP A 245 -10.58 -37.24 -29.32
N SER A 246 -9.76 -36.78 -30.27
CA SER A 246 -10.25 -36.22 -31.54
C SER A 246 -10.92 -37.26 -32.45
N LYS A 247 -10.61 -38.56 -32.25
CA LYS A 247 -11.07 -39.67 -33.09
C LYS A 247 -12.19 -40.52 -32.47
N LYS A 248 -12.58 -40.29 -31.21
CA LYS A 248 -13.71 -40.99 -30.61
C LYS A 248 -14.98 -40.16 -30.80
N ASN A 249 -15.80 -40.58 -31.76
CA ASN A 249 -17.19 -40.20 -32.02
C ASN A 249 -17.79 -39.22 -30.99
N LEU A 250 -17.66 -37.92 -31.24
CA LEU A 250 -18.37 -36.85 -30.52
C LEU A 250 -19.91 -36.95 -30.60
N MET A 251 -20.43 -37.91 -31.39
CA MET A 251 -21.86 -38.11 -31.62
C MET A 251 -22.51 -39.12 -30.67
N GLU A 252 -21.75 -39.97 -29.97
CA GLU A 252 -22.34 -40.86 -28.96
C GLU A 252 -22.31 -40.19 -27.59
N ARG A 253 -23.39 -39.49 -27.26
CA ARG A 253 -23.69 -39.14 -25.87
C ARG A 253 -23.91 -40.44 -25.11
N ALA A 254 -22.88 -40.90 -24.39
CA ALA A 254 -23.06 -41.96 -23.41
C ALA A 254 -24.18 -41.54 -22.43
N PRO A 255 -25.23 -42.35 -22.23
CA PRO A 255 -26.28 -42.03 -21.27
C PRO A 255 -25.64 -41.94 -19.89
N ARG A 256 -25.61 -40.73 -19.32
CA ARG A 256 -25.18 -40.56 -17.92
C ARG A 256 -26.29 -41.16 -17.03
N PRO A 257 -25.99 -42.10 -16.13
CA PRO A 257 -26.95 -42.49 -15.11
C PRO A 257 -27.29 -41.25 -14.28
N VAL A 258 -28.58 -40.94 -14.17
CA VAL A 258 -29.11 -39.70 -13.56
C VAL A 258 -29.03 -39.74 -12.03
N ASP A 259 -28.51 -40.82 -11.46
CA ASP A 259 -28.80 -41.19 -10.06
C ASP A 259 -27.98 -40.45 -8.99
N ASN A 260 -27.10 -39.51 -9.34
CA ASN A 260 -26.32 -38.76 -8.34
C ASN A 260 -26.16 -37.28 -8.68
N ILE A 261 -27.26 -36.59 -8.99
CA ILE A 261 -27.28 -35.14 -8.81
C ILE A 261 -27.35 -34.89 -7.30
N LEU A 262 -26.21 -34.60 -6.68
CA LEU A 262 -26.11 -34.07 -5.33
C LEU A 262 -27.10 -32.91 -5.20
N LYS A 263 -28.22 -33.14 -4.52
CA LYS A 263 -29.18 -32.09 -4.20
C LYS A 263 -28.43 -31.05 -3.37
N GLN A 264 -28.18 -29.89 -3.97
CA GLN A 264 -27.58 -28.78 -3.26
C GLN A 264 -28.49 -28.45 -2.08
N HIS A 265 -27.99 -28.69 -0.87
CA HIS A 265 -28.69 -28.32 0.35
C HIS A 265 -28.66 -26.79 0.44
N ILE A 266 -29.69 -26.13 -0.08
CA ILE A 266 -29.89 -24.70 0.10
C ILE A 266 -30.07 -24.51 1.61
N THR A 267 -29.06 -23.98 2.27
CA THR A 267 -29.15 -23.64 3.68
C THR A 267 -29.98 -22.36 3.80
N GLY A 268 -31.27 -22.54 4.04
CA GLY A 268 -32.21 -21.45 4.22
C GLY A 268 -31.85 -20.60 5.44
N ASP A 269 -31.77 -19.29 5.19
CA ASP A 269 -31.91 -18.20 6.15
C ASP A 269 -30.94 -18.15 7.36
N HIS A 270 -29.67 -17.90 7.07
CA HIS A 270 -28.68 -17.52 8.10
C HIS A 270 -28.80 -16.08 8.62
N PHE A 271 -29.72 -15.28 8.07
CA PHE A 271 -29.86 -13.84 8.36
C PHE A 271 -31.25 -13.47 8.92
N VAL A 272 -31.83 -14.33 9.78
CA VAL A 272 -32.99 -13.92 10.58
C VAL A 272 -32.50 -13.22 11.84
N THR A 273 -32.60 -11.89 11.86
CA THR A 273 -32.34 -11.12 13.08
C THR A 273 -33.50 -11.32 14.07
N SER A 274 -33.21 -11.29 15.38
CA SER A 274 -34.22 -11.46 16.44
C SER A 274 -35.42 -10.53 16.26
N ALA A 275 -35.19 -9.30 15.81
CA ALA A 275 -36.24 -8.33 15.49
C ALA A 275 -37.28 -8.85 14.47
N ARG A 276 -36.89 -9.67 13.49
CA ARG A 276 -37.81 -10.20 12.48
C ARG A 276 -38.72 -11.31 13.03
N ASN A 277 -38.29 -12.02 14.09
CA ASN A 277 -39.13 -13.00 14.78
C ASN A 277 -40.11 -12.36 15.75
N ASP A 278 -39.70 -11.27 16.40
CA ASP A 278 -40.50 -10.61 17.44
C ASP A 278 -41.58 -9.67 16.84
N PHE A 279 -41.32 -9.09 15.67
CA PHE A 279 -42.28 -8.26 14.95
C PHE A 279 -42.82 -8.98 13.72
N LYS A 280 -43.68 -9.99 13.93
CA LYS A 280 -44.54 -10.45 12.84
C LYS A 280 -45.42 -9.28 12.43
N GLN A 281 -45.25 -8.80 11.19
CA GLN A 281 -46.20 -7.86 10.60
C GLN A 281 -47.56 -8.55 10.58
N TYR A 282 -48.44 -8.17 11.50
CA TYR A 282 -49.85 -8.45 11.34
C TYR A 282 -50.30 -7.57 10.17
N ASP A 283 -50.66 -8.20 9.05
CA ASP A 283 -51.28 -7.54 7.90
C ASP A 283 -52.62 -6.93 8.34
N SER A 284 -52.53 -5.75 8.94
CA SER A 284 -53.66 -4.96 9.46
C SER A 284 -54.35 -4.17 8.35
N SER A 285 -54.37 -4.71 7.13
CA SER A 285 -55.30 -4.28 6.10
C SER A 285 -55.91 -5.49 5.41
N ILE A 286 -56.73 -6.25 6.15
CA ILE A 286 -57.72 -7.10 5.51
C ILE A 286 -58.66 -6.15 4.78
N ASP A 287 -58.49 -6.01 3.47
CA ASP A 287 -59.39 -5.25 2.63
C ASP A 287 -60.80 -5.83 2.77
N HIS A 288 -61.66 -5.11 3.50
CA HIS A 288 -63.01 -5.54 3.83
C HIS A 288 -63.85 -5.85 2.58
N ARG A 289 -63.52 -5.27 1.42
CA ARG A 289 -64.16 -5.61 0.14
C ARG A 289 -63.80 -7.01 -0.33
N ASN A 290 -62.55 -7.43 -0.18
CA ASN A 290 -62.10 -8.76 -0.58
C ASN A 290 -62.59 -9.83 0.39
N LEU A 291 -62.64 -9.52 1.69
CA LEU A 291 -63.26 -10.40 2.69
C LEU A 291 -64.75 -10.62 2.38
N ARG A 292 -65.51 -9.54 2.10
CA ARG A 292 -66.93 -9.65 1.74
C ARG A 292 -67.15 -10.49 0.48
N LYS A 293 -66.40 -10.24 -0.60
CA LYS A 293 -66.48 -11.04 -1.84
C LYS A 293 -66.12 -12.52 -1.63
N ARG A 294 -65.28 -12.82 -0.64
CA ARG A 294 -64.94 -14.21 -0.29
C ARG A 294 -66.08 -14.86 0.48
N LEU A 295 -66.69 -14.17 1.44
CA LEU A 295 -67.85 -14.66 2.19
C LEU A 295 -69.10 -14.83 1.31
N GLU A 296 -69.30 -13.95 0.32
CA GLU A 296 -70.35 -14.11 -0.70
C GLU A 296 -70.09 -15.36 -1.57
N ARG A 297 -68.84 -15.63 -1.95
CA ARG A 297 -68.45 -16.84 -2.72
C ARG A 297 -68.60 -18.12 -1.90
N GLU A 298 -68.30 -18.06 -0.61
CA GLU A 298 -68.46 -19.18 0.33
C GLU A 298 -69.94 -19.39 0.72
N GLY A 299 -70.86 -18.55 0.23
CA GLY A 299 -72.31 -18.69 0.45
C GLY A 299 -72.77 -18.32 1.86
N ILE A 300 -71.89 -17.70 2.65
CA ILE A 300 -72.16 -17.35 4.05
C ILE A 300 -73.03 -16.09 4.13
N ILE A 301 -72.87 -15.18 3.15
CA ILE A 301 -73.71 -14.00 2.99
C ILE A 301 -74.55 -14.22 1.73
N THR A 302 -75.79 -14.67 1.88
CA THR A 302 -76.76 -14.71 0.79
C THR A 302 -77.38 -13.33 0.65
N GLN A 303 -77.34 -12.76 -0.57
CA GLN A 303 -78.06 -11.52 -0.89
C GLN A 303 -79.56 -11.81 -1.01
N GLU A 304 -80.21 -12.09 0.12
CA GLU A 304 -81.67 -12.19 0.18
C GLU A 304 -82.24 -10.92 0.81
N PHE A 305 -82.10 -9.76 0.15
CA PHE A 305 -83.02 -8.64 0.38
C PHE A 305 -83.12 -7.78 -0.88
N ARG A 306 -84.32 -7.80 -1.46
CA ARG A 306 -84.91 -6.67 -2.21
C ARG A 306 -85.17 -5.51 -1.27
#